data_AF-A0A9P1JMY2-F1
#
_entry.id   AF-A0A9P1JMY2-F1
#
_cell.length_a   1.000
_cell.length_b   1.000
_cell.length_c   1.000
_cell.angle_alpha   90.00
_cell.angle_beta   90.00
_cell.angle_gamma   90.00
#
_symmetry.space_group_name_H-M   'P 1'
#
loop_
_entity.id
_entity.type
_entity.pdbx_description
1 polymer ?
#
loop_
_entity_poly.entity_id
_entity_poly.type
_entity_poly.pdbx_seq_one_letter_code
_entity_poly.pdbx_strand_id
1 'polypeptide(L)'
;MEMLESVVALLNAVYWQPWAAIMSTDPWTANLVMAILLMLKLIFGGWVLAKGGRSPLWALVLLINGADILAMWLYAYIRWPFVDRAPARPAAESAVAADAGTD
;
A
#
# COMPACT_ATOMS: atom_id res chain seq x y z
N MET A 1 23.48 -24.04 -4.35
CA MET A 1 23.52 -23.35 -3.05
C MET A 1 23.87 -21.86 -3.22
N GLU A 2 24.77 -21.49 -4.13
CA GLU A 2 25.14 -20.09 -4.42
C GLU A 2 23.95 -19.14 -4.73
N MET A 3 22.94 -19.60 -5.49
CA MET A 3 21.73 -18.79 -5.76
C MET A 3 20.96 -18.45 -4.49
N LEU A 4 20.82 -19.41 -3.56
CA LEU A 4 20.11 -19.20 -2.30
C LEU A 4 20.85 -18.18 -1.43
N GLU A 5 22.18 -18.30 -1.33
CA GLU A 5 23.02 -17.36 -0.60
C GLU A 5 22.93 -15.95 -1.19
N SER A 6 22.90 -15.84 -2.52
CA SER A 6 22.73 -14.55 -3.23
C SER A 6 21.38 -13.90 -2.90
N VAL A 7 20.30 -14.68 -2.88
CA VAL A 7 18.96 -14.20 -2.53
C VAL A 7 18.91 -13.77 -1.05
N VAL A 8 19.48 -14.57 -0.15
CA VAL A 8 19.54 -14.23 1.28
C VAL A 8 20.37 -12.98 1.53
N ALA A 9 21.50 -12.83 0.83
CA ALA A 9 22.33 -11.63 0.90
C ALA A 9 21.58 -10.39 0.41
N LEU A 10 20.85 -10.50 -0.70
CA LEU A 10 20.01 -9.42 -1.22
C LEU A 10 18.91 -9.02 -0.22
N LEU A 11 18.19 -10.00 0.34
CA LEU A 11 17.14 -9.74 1.32
C LEU A 11 17.70 -9.05 2.57
N ASN A 12 18.86 -9.49 3.07
CA ASN A 12 19.55 -8.83 4.17
C ASN A 12 19.97 -7.40 3.81
N ALA A 13 20.54 -7.18 2.63
CA ALA A 13 20.99 -5.86 2.19
C ALA A 13 19.84 -4.86 2.05
N VAL A 14 18.66 -5.31 1.63
CA VAL A 14 17.50 -4.45 1.41
C VAL A 14 16.66 -4.26 2.67
N TYR A 15 16.44 -5.31 3.47
CA TYR A 15 15.50 -5.27 4.59
C TYR A 15 16.15 -5.18 5.96
N TRP A 16 17.38 -5.68 6.13
CA TRP A 16 18.03 -5.73 7.44
C TRP A 16 19.09 -4.64 7.62
N GLN A 17 19.98 -4.47 6.64
CA GLN A 17 21.10 -3.52 6.72
C GLN A 17 20.65 -2.05 6.89
N PRO A 18 19.61 -1.55 6.20
CA PRO A 18 19.18 -0.16 6.39
C PRO A 18 18.63 0.08 7.80
N TRP A 19 17.95 -0.91 8.35
CA TRP A 19 17.44 -0.87 9.72
C TRP A 19 18.56 -0.89 10.75
N ALA A 20 19.54 -1.77 10.57
CA ALA A 20 20.74 -1.80 11.40
C ALA A 20 21.50 -0.47 11.34
N ALA A 21 21.62 0.13 10.16
CA ALA A 21 22.26 1.43 9.98
C ALA A 21 21.52 2.54 10.75
N ILE A 22 20.20 2.63 10.63
CA ILE A 22 19.39 3.62 11.38
C ILE A 22 19.56 3.41 12.89
N MET A 23 19.46 2.17 13.37
CA MET A 23 19.59 1.84 14.80
C MET A 23 21.00 2.04 15.35
N SER A 24 22.03 2.14 14.48
CA SER A 24 23.41 2.42 14.86
C SER A 24 23.74 3.92 14.96
N THR A 25 22.85 4.79 14.48
CA THR A 25 23.00 6.24 14.63
C THR A 25 22.70 6.71 16.05
N ASP A 26 22.94 7.98 16.34
CA ASP A 26 22.58 8.55 17.63
C ASP A 26 21.06 8.39 17.90
N PRO A 27 20.65 8.16 19.16
CA PRO A 27 19.25 7.83 19.46
C PRO A 27 18.25 8.88 19.01
N TRP A 28 18.63 10.17 19.00
CA TRP A 28 17.74 11.24 18.57
C TRP A 28 17.49 11.17 17.07
N THR A 29 18.54 11.03 16.26
CA THR A 29 18.45 10.85 14.81
C THR A 29 17.67 9.59 14.47
N ALA A 30 17.97 8.47 15.14
CA ALA A 30 17.25 7.22 14.94
C ALA A 30 15.75 7.40 15.18
N ASN A 31 15.35 8.04 16.29
CA ASN A 31 13.95 8.29 16.60
C ASN A 31 13.27 9.22 15.59
N LEU A 32 13.97 10.27 15.12
CA LEU A 32 13.42 11.18 14.11
C LEU A 32 13.17 10.47 12.78
N VAL A 33 14.16 9.70 12.30
CA VAL A 33 14.03 8.90 11.07
C VAL A 33 12.90 7.88 11.22
N MET A 34 12.81 7.20 12.36
CA MET A 34 11.76 6.25 12.67
C MET A 34 10.37 6.88 12.65
N ALA A 35 10.19 8.04 13.29
CA ALA A 35 8.92 8.75 13.31
C ALA A 35 8.48 9.12 11.88
N ILE A 36 9.41 9.62 11.06
CA ILE A 36 9.13 9.95 9.65
C ILE A 36 8.74 8.69 8.88
N LEU A 37 9.51 7.60 8.99
CA LEU A 37 9.23 6.35 8.28
C LEU A 37 7.87 5.75 8.67
N LEU A 38 7.56 5.71 9.97
CA LEU A 38 6.27 5.21 10.46
C LEU A 38 5.12 6.10 9.98
N MET A 39 5.28 7.42 10.02
CA MET A 39 4.29 8.36 9.50
C MET A 39 4.02 8.12 8.00
N LEU A 40 5.08 8.01 7.19
CA LEU A 40 4.94 7.76 5.75
C LEU A 40 4.26 6.42 5.48
N LYS A 41 4.61 5.36 6.21
CA LYS A 41 3.96 4.05 6.10
C LYS A 41 2.47 4.12 6.38
N LEU A 42 2.05 4.85 7.41
CA LEU A 42 0.64 5.00 7.74
C LEU A 42 -0.12 5.83 6.71
N ILE A 43 0.47 6.94 6.24
CA ILE A 43 -0.15 7.80 5.22
C ILE A 43 -0.33 7.04 3.91
N PHE A 44 0.75 6.49 3.36
CA PHE A 44 0.71 5.78 2.09
C PHE A 44 -0.06 4.47 2.20
N GLY A 45 0.20 3.67 3.23
CA GLY A 45 -0.51 2.42 3.46
C GLY A 45 -2.02 2.63 3.61
N GLY A 46 -2.43 3.60 4.43
CA GLY A 46 -3.84 3.92 4.64
C GLY A 46 -4.51 4.43 3.37
N TRP A 47 -3.84 5.31 2.61
CA TRP A 47 -4.35 5.81 1.33
C TRP A 47 -4.52 4.69 0.29
N VAL A 48 -3.52 3.82 0.17
CA VAL A 48 -3.54 2.66 -0.72
C VAL A 48 -4.70 1.73 -0.34
N LEU A 49 -4.85 1.39 0.94
CA LEU A 49 -5.92 0.52 1.44
C LEU A 49 -7.32 1.11 1.22
N ALA A 50 -7.49 2.42 1.44
CA ALA A 50 -8.75 3.11 1.21
C ALA A 50 -9.16 3.03 -0.27
N LYS A 51 -8.20 3.21 -1.18
CA LYS A 51 -8.41 2.98 -2.61
C LYS A 51 -8.76 1.52 -2.91
N GLY A 52 -8.09 0.58 -2.26
CA GLY A 52 -8.38 -0.86 -2.33
C GLY A 52 -9.72 -1.30 -1.71
N GLY A 53 -10.54 -0.37 -1.19
CA GLY A 53 -11.83 -0.67 -0.55
C GLY A 53 -11.71 -1.42 0.77
N ARG A 54 -10.54 -1.38 1.42
CA ARG A 54 -10.25 -2.07 2.68
C ARG A 54 -10.11 -1.06 3.82
N SER A 55 -10.28 -1.53 5.05
CA SER A 55 -10.12 -0.68 6.23
C SER A 55 -8.69 -0.08 6.28
N PRO A 56 -8.54 1.25 6.41
CA PRO A 56 -7.23 1.90 6.51
C PRO A 56 -6.39 1.42 7.70
N LEU A 57 -7.04 0.85 8.73
CA LEU A 57 -6.37 0.30 9.92
C LEU A 57 -5.39 -0.82 9.59
N TRP A 58 -5.54 -1.50 8.45
CA TRP A 58 -4.58 -2.50 7.99
C TRP A 58 -3.19 -1.91 7.71
N ALA A 59 -3.06 -0.59 7.59
CA ALA A 59 -1.76 0.07 7.47
C ALA A 59 -0.86 -0.16 8.69
N LEU A 60 -1.45 -0.48 9.85
CA LEU A 60 -0.71 -0.83 11.07
C LEU A 60 0.17 -2.08 10.88
N VAL A 61 -0.23 -3.01 9.99
CA VAL A 61 0.59 -4.20 9.69
C VAL A 61 1.93 -3.82 9.06
N LEU A 62 1.97 -2.73 8.28
CA LEU A 62 3.20 -2.22 7.65
C LEU A 62 4.23 -1.72 8.68
N LEU A 63 3.82 -1.46 9.92
CA LEU A 63 4.76 -1.06 10.97
C LEU A 63 5.69 -2.22 11.37
N ILE A 64 5.28 -3.46 11.11
CA ILE A 64 6.13 -4.64 11.29
C ILE A 64 7.15 -4.66 10.15
N ASN A 65 8.44 -4.62 10.51
CA ASN A 65 9.51 -4.70 9.52
C ASN A 65 9.41 -6.00 8.71
N GLY A 66 9.50 -5.90 7.39
CA GLY A 66 9.36 -7.02 6.46
C GLY A 66 7.91 -7.33 6.04
N ALA A 67 6.89 -6.86 6.78
CA ALA A 67 5.50 -7.06 6.38
C ALA A 67 5.15 -6.27 5.10
N ASP A 68 5.92 -5.23 4.77
CA ASP A 68 5.80 -4.49 3.52
C ASP A 68 5.90 -5.40 2.28
N ILE A 69 6.74 -6.45 2.35
CA ILE A 69 6.93 -7.43 1.24
C ILE A 69 5.64 -8.20 0.99
N LEU A 70 5.09 -8.76 2.05
CA LEU A 70 3.85 -9.54 1.99
C LEU A 70 2.68 -8.65 1.59
N ALA A 71 2.66 -7.41 2.08
CA ALA A 71 1.65 -6.43 1.70
C ALA A 71 1.73 -6.10 0.21
N MET A 72 2.92 -5.81 -0.33
CA MET A 72 3.11 -5.60 -1.78
C MET A 72 2.67 -6.82 -2.59
N TRP A 73 3.05 -8.03 -2.15
CA TRP A 73 2.69 -9.26 -2.83
C TRP A 73 1.18 -9.46 -2.86
N LEU A 74 0.51 -9.39 -1.70
CA LEU A 74 -0.94 -9.53 -1.60
C LEU A 74 -1.67 -8.46 -2.44
N TYR A 75 -1.17 -7.23 -2.40
CA TYR A 75 -1.80 -6.10 -3.07
C TYR A 75 -1.67 -6.15 -4.61
N ALA A 76 -0.64 -6.83 -5.12
CA ALA A 76 -0.48 -7.11 -6.55
C ALA A 76 -1.57 -8.06 -7.10
N TYR A 77 -2.12 -8.95 -6.27
CA TYR A 77 -3.13 -9.93 -6.68
C TYR A 77 -4.58 -9.56 -6.30
N ILE A 78 -4.74 -8.54 -5.45
CA ILE A 78 -6.05 -8.01 -5.10
C ILE A 78 -6.62 -7.24 -6.29
N ARG A 79 -7.95 -7.32 -6.50
CA ARG A 79 -8.67 -6.43 -7.43
C ARG A 79 -8.88 -5.04 -6.83
N TRP A 80 -8.73 -4.00 -7.65
CA TRP A 80 -8.74 -2.62 -7.21
C TRP A 80 -10.08 -1.96 -7.55
N PRO A 81 -11.02 -1.85 -6.59
CA PRO A 81 -12.39 -1.43 -6.87
C PRO A 81 -12.50 -0.01 -7.42
N PHE A 82 -11.52 0.88 -7.16
CA PHE A 82 -11.53 2.22 -7.75
C PHE A 82 -11.14 2.23 -9.24
N VAL A 83 -10.37 1.24 -9.69
CA VAL A 83 -10.02 1.07 -11.12
C VAL A 83 -11.17 0.37 -11.84
N ASP A 84 -11.80 -0.60 -11.17
CA ASP A 84 -12.89 -1.40 -11.73
C ASP A 84 -14.26 -0.70 -11.73
N ARG A 85 -14.43 0.45 -11.05
CA ARG A 85 -15.66 1.24 -11.12
C ARG A 85 -15.79 1.86 -12.52
N ALA A 86 -16.60 1.23 -13.36
CA ALA A 86 -17.10 1.87 -14.57
C ALA A 86 -17.75 3.22 -14.20
N PRO A 87 -17.55 4.28 -15.00
CA PRO A 87 -18.22 5.55 -14.75
C PRO A 87 -19.72 5.27 -14.65
N ALA A 88 -20.35 5.72 -13.56
CA ALA A 88 -21.79 5.58 -13.38
C ALA A 88 -22.45 6.12 -14.65
N ARG A 89 -23.16 5.25 -15.40
CA ARG A 89 -23.90 5.66 -16.58
C ARG A 89 -24.74 6.88 -16.17
N PRO A 90 -24.58 8.05 -16.82
CA PRO A 90 -25.31 9.24 -16.42
C PRO A 90 -26.80 8.93 -16.43
N ALA A 91 -27.49 9.17 -15.31
CA ALA A 91 -28.93 9.00 -15.17
C ALA A 91 -29.75 9.82 -16.21
N ALA A 92 -29.09 10.69 -16.97
CA ALA A 92 -29.65 11.41 -18.11
C ALA A 92 -30.11 10.50 -19.25
N GLU A 93 -29.45 9.35 -19.50
CA GLU A 93 -29.86 8.45 -20.59
C GLU A 93 -31.18 7.72 -20.27
N SER A 94 -31.42 7.39 -19.00
CA SER A 94 -32.70 6.82 -18.54
C SER A 94 -33.84 7.84 -18.47
N ALA A 95 -33.54 9.12 -18.26
CA ALA A 95 -34.55 10.19 -18.22
C ALA A 95 -35.00 10.59 -19.63
N VAL A 96 -34.07 10.69 -20.59
CA VAL A 96 -34.39 11.01 -22.00
C VAL A 96 -35.12 9.86 -22.69
N ALA A 97 -34.80 8.60 -22.37
CA ALA A 97 -35.53 7.44 -22.89
C ALA A 97 -36.94 7.30 -22.30
N ALA A 98 -37.18 7.83 -21.09
CA ALA A 98 -38.52 7.83 -20.46
C ALA A 98 -39.42 8.94 -21.01
N ASP A 99 -38.85 10.09 -21.38
CA ASP A 99 -39.56 11.25 -21.97
C ASP A 99 -39.85 11.06 -23.47
N ALA A 100 -38.99 10.33 -24.20
CA ALA A 100 -39.20 10.01 -25.62
C ALA A 100 -40.28 8.92 -25.89
N GLY A 101 -40.91 8.38 -24.84
CA GLY A 101 -41.94 7.34 -24.92
C GLY A 101 -43.36 7.82 -24.59
N THR A 102 -43.55 9.11 -24.36
CA THR A 102 -44.87 9.70 -24.10
C THR A 102 -45.12 10.83 -25.09
N ASP A 103 -45.86 10.49 -26.14
CA ASP A 103 -46.51 11.39 -27.09
C ASP A 103 -47.39 12.46 -26.39
#